data_AF-A0A7V2SWV3-F1
#
_entry.id   AF-A0A7V2SWV3-F1
#
_cell.length_a   1.000
_cell.length_b   1.000
_cell.length_c   1.000
_cell.angle_alpha   90.00
_cell.angle_beta   90.00
_cell.angle_gamma   90.00
#
_symmetry.space_group_name_H-M   'P 1'
#
loop_
_entity.id
_entity.type
_entity.pdbx_description
1 polymer ?
#
loop_
_entity_poly.entity_id
_entity_poly.type
_entity_poly.pdbx_seq_one_letter_code
_entity_poly.pdbx_strand_id
1 'polypeptide(L)'
;MIALMKCIRANRRFPLHGPEHHAMVPGIMLATYRNLGGDVREETLLFAIERGTRMPGGSCGYMGACGAAVGVGVGFSALLGSTPLASKTRARVNRIVAEVLQKIAERDAPRCCQRESYIALKEAERISRGLLDRPLVARESILCAQSGLNKECIKGACPLYPRQ
;
A
#
# COMPACT_ATOMS: atom_id res chain seq x y z
N MET A 1 9.76 -4.29 -0.26
CA MET A 1 8.33 -4.12 0.06
C MET A 1 7.58 -5.42 0.35
N ILE A 2 7.37 -6.34 -0.61
CA ILE A 2 6.52 -7.53 -0.39
C ILE A 2 7.02 -8.44 0.77
N ALA A 3 8.33 -8.63 0.92
CA ALA A 3 8.90 -9.36 2.05
C ALA A 3 8.53 -8.73 3.42
N LEU A 4 8.59 -7.40 3.52
CA LEU A 4 8.18 -6.68 4.75
C LEU A 4 6.69 -6.85 5.03
N MET A 5 5.85 -6.82 3.98
CA MET A 5 4.42 -7.08 4.11
C MET A 5 4.15 -8.49 4.67
N LYS A 6 4.86 -9.51 4.16
CA LYS A 6 4.77 -10.88 4.67
C LYS A 6 5.20 -10.94 6.14
N CYS A 7 6.32 -10.31 6.49
CA CYS A 7 6.85 -10.27 7.85
C CYS A 7 5.89 -9.62 8.84
N ILE A 8 5.39 -8.42 8.55
CA ILE A 8 4.47 -7.69 9.43
C ILE A 8 3.17 -8.48 9.62
N ARG A 9 2.63 -9.03 8.54
CA ARG A 9 1.35 -9.77 8.57
C ARG A 9 1.45 -11.18 9.14
N ALA A 10 2.65 -11.71 9.35
CA ALA A 10 2.85 -12.97 10.06
C ALA A 10 2.58 -12.82 11.58
N ASN A 11 2.50 -11.60 12.10
CA ASN A 11 2.11 -11.37 13.48
C ASN A 11 0.63 -11.78 13.70
N ARG A 12 0.38 -12.67 14.67
CA ARG A 12 -0.96 -13.18 14.99
C ARG A 12 -1.98 -12.11 15.37
N ARG A 13 -1.53 -10.94 15.84
CA ARG A 13 -2.39 -9.80 16.18
C ARG A 13 -2.74 -8.95 14.97
N PHE A 14 -2.11 -9.16 13.81
CA PHE A 14 -2.40 -8.40 12.60
C PHE A 14 -3.71 -8.90 11.98
N PRO A 15 -4.74 -8.04 11.83
CA PRO A 15 -6.06 -8.50 11.42
C PRO A 15 -6.11 -8.79 9.92
N LEU A 16 -7.10 -9.60 9.54
CA LEU A 16 -7.38 -9.94 8.14
C LEU A 16 -7.74 -8.69 7.31
N HIS A 17 -8.52 -7.79 7.92
CA HIS A 17 -8.88 -6.47 7.39
C HIS A 17 -8.76 -5.42 8.48
N GLY A 18 -8.47 -4.19 8.11
CA GLY A 18 -8.48 -3.08 9.05
C GLY A 18 -7.52 -1.94 8.70
N PRO A 19 -7.59 -0.84 9.45
CA PRO A 19 -6.73 0.33 9.26
C PRO A 19 -5.24 0.03 9.47
N GLU A 20 -4.88 -1.08 10.10
CA GLU A 20 -3.50 -1.58 10.25
C GLU A 20 -2.82 -1.75 8.88
N HIS A 21 -3.58 -2.17 7.86
CA HIS A 21 -3.07 -2.28 6.49
C HIS A 21 -2.79 -0.89 5.88
N HIS A 22 -3.61 0.11 6.23
CA HIS A 22 -3.45 1.48 5.73
C HIS A 22 -2.19 2.14 6.30
N ALA A 23 -1.85 1.81 7.55
CA ALA A 23 -0.62 2.24 8.21
C ALA A 23 0.62 1.48 7.72
N MET A 24 0.46 0.17 7.46
CA MET A 24 1.54 -0.70 7.00
C MET A 24 2.10 -0.27 5.63
N VAL A 25 1.25 0.09 4.66
CA VAL A 25 1.68 0.44 3.29
C VAL A 25 2.72 1.59 3.25
N PRO A 26 2.46 2.79 3.80
CA PRO A 26 3.45 3.87 3.79
C PRO A 26 4.69 3.50 4.61
N GLY A 27 4.53 2.83 5.75
CA GLY A 27 5.67 2.35 6.56
C GLY A 27 6.60 1.43 5.77
N ILE A 28 6.05 0.47 5.02
CA ILE A 28 6.82 -0.43 4.15
C ILE A 28 7.55 0.32 3.05
N MET A 29 6.90 1.32 2.42
CA MET A 29 7.52 2.12 1.36
C MET A 29 8.72 2.89 1.89
N LEU A 30 8.55 3.61 3.00
CA LEU A 30 9.61 4.42 3.60
C LEU A 30 10.75 3.56 4.14
N ALA A 31 10.43 2.45 4.82
CA ALA A 31 11.44 1.49 5.26
C ALA A 31 12.22 0.90 4.06
N THR A 32 11.53 0.58 2.96
CA THR A 32 12.20 0.05 1.76
C THR A 32 13.13 1.11 1.16
N TYR A 33 12.68 2.35 1.02
CA TYR A 33 13.52 3.42 0.48
C TYR A 33 14.74 3.71 1.37
N ARG A 34 14.56 3.75 2.69
CA ARG A 34 15.65 3.87 3.67
C ARG A 34 16.67 2.73 3.53
N ASN A 35 16.20 1.49 3.40
CA ASN A 35 17.06 0.31 3.24
C ASN A 35 17.83 0.29 1.91
N LEU A 36 17.38 1.05 0.90
CA LEU A 36 18.10 1.26 -0.36
C LEU A 36 19.13 2.41 -0.28
N GLY A 37 19.34 2.98 0.91
CA GLY A 37 20.24 4.10 1.14
C GLY A 37 19.63 5.47 0.83
N GLY A 38 18.30 5.56 0.72
CA GLY A 38 17.59 6.84 0.61
C GLY A 38 17.46 7.54 1.96
N ASP A 39 17.40 8.87 1.95
CA ASP A 39 17.26 9.68 3.17
C ASP A 39 15.83 9.67 3.70
N VAL A 40 15.60 8.87 4.75
CA VAL A 40 14.36 8.84 5.52
C VAL A 40 14.72 8.77 6.99
N ARG A 41 14.45 9.88 7.69
CA ARG A 41 14.55 9.95 9.15
C ARG A 41 13.44 9.15 9.82
N GLU A 42 13.69 8.72 11.05
CA GLU A 42 12.75 7.92 11.83
C GLU A 42 11.43 8.64 12.07
N GLU A 43 11.47 9.95 12.33
CA GLU A 43 10.27 10.75 12.56
C GLU A 43 9.39 10.78 11.30
N THR A 44 10.00 10.94 10.13
CA THR A 44 9.28 10.92 8.84
C THR A 44 8.58 9.56 8.63
N LEU A 45 9.23 8.46 9.00
CA LEU A 45 8.67 7.12 8.94
C LEU A 45 7.48 6.97 9.90
N LEU A 46 7.64 7.37 11.16
CA LEU A 46 6.58 7.29 12.17
C LEU A 46 5.37 8.17 11.80
N PHE A 47 5.59 9.39 11.31
CA PHE A 47 4.50 10.25 10.84
C PHE A 47 3.77 9.68 9.62
N ALA A 48 4.46 8.99 8.71
CA ALA A 48 3.81 8.35 7.58
C ALA A 48 2.93 7.17 8.01
N ILE A 49 3.39 6.38 8.99
CA ILE A 49 2.59 5.31 9.61
C ILE A 49 1.36 5.91 10.29
N GLU A 50 1.54 6.94 11.12
CA GLU A 50 0.45 7.62 11.82
C GLU A 50 -0.58 8.20 10.84
N ARG A 51 -0.15 8.83 9.74
CA ARG A 51 -1.09 9.33 8.72
C ARG A 51 -1.87 8.20 8.06
N GLY A 52 -1.24 7.04 7.84
CA GLY A 52 -1.93 5.86 7.32
C GLY A 52 -3.05 5.36 8.24
N THR A 53 -2.87 5.42 9.57
CA THR A 53 -3.92 5.00 10.53
C THR A 53 -5.15 5.92 10.51
N ARG A 54 -5.02 7.17 10.03
CA ARG A 54 -6.14 8.12 9.93
C ARG A 54 -7.15 7.76 8.86
N MET A 55 -6.82 6.83 7.96
CA MET A 55 -7.78 6.33 6.97
C MET A 55 -8.72 5.30 7.62
N PRO A 56 -10.03 5.57 7.74
CA PRO A 56 -10.94 4.67 8.43
C PRO A 56 -11.07 3.33 7.73
N GLY A 57 -11.31 2.28 8.52
CA GLY A 57 -11.70 0.97 8.01
C GLY A 57 -12.96 1.08 7.15
N GLY A 58 -12.98 0.35 6.02
CA GLY A 58 -14.13 0.38 5.10
C GLY A 58 -14.16 1.58 4.14
N SER A 59 -13.22 2.52 4.21
CA SER A 59 -13.05 3.63 3.25
C SER A 59 -13.11 3.19 1.78
N CYS A 60 -12.61 2.01 1.46
CA CYS A 60 -12.69 1.42 0.12
C CYS A 60 -14.13 1.24 -0.40
N GLY A 61 -15.10 0.97 0.47
CA GLY A 61 -16.50 0.77 0.10
C GLY A 61 -17.39 1.97 0.41
N TYR A 62 -17.13 2.68 1.51
CA TYR A 62 -17.98 3.80 1.94
C TYR A 62 -17.55 5.17 1.41
N MET A 63 -16.27 5.32 1.02
CA MET A 63 -15.71 6.60 0.57
C MET A 63 -15.09 6.52 -0.83
N GLY A 64 -15.12 5.33 -1.47
CA GLY A 64 -14.52 5.11 -2.79
C GLY A 64 -12.99 5.20 -2.82
N ALA A 65 -12.32 5.30 -1.67
CA ALA A 65 -10.88 5.48 -1.57
C ALA A 65 -10.27 4.33 -0.76
N CYS A 66 -9.62 3.39 -1.45
CA CYS A 66 -8.95 2.28 -0.76
C CYS A 66 -7.78 2.79 0.08
N GLY A 67 -7.75 2.43 1.36
CA GLY A 67 -6.69 2.89 2.27
C GLY A 67 -5.30 2.39 1.92
N ALA A 68 -5.16 1.29 1.16
CA ALA A 68 -3.86 0.89 0.59
C ALA A 68 -3.38 1.89 -0.48
N ALA A 69 -4.26 2.36 -1.36
CA ALA A 69 -3.92 3.37 -2.38
C ALA A 69 -3.60 4.72 -1.74
N VAL A 70 -4.38 5.14 -0.75
CA VAL A 70 -4.07 6.37 0.00
C VAL A 70 -2.78 6.22 0.79
N GLY A 71 -2.52 5.04 1.36
CA GLY A 71 -1.22 4.70 1.97
C GLY A 71 -0.05 4.87 1.02
N VAL A 72 -0.19 4.51 -0.25
CA VAL A 72 0.82 4.81 -1.29
C VAL A 72 1.00 6.31 -1.46
N GLY A 73 -0.10 7.07 -1.51
CA GLY A 73 -0.07 8.54 -1.56
C GLY A 73 0.63 9.18 -0.35
N VAL A 74 0.41 8.65 0.85
CA VAL A 74 1.11 9.07 2.08
C VAL A 74 2.61 8.79 1.95
N GLY A 75 2.98 7.60 1.46
CA GLY A 75 4.37 7.22 1.23
C GLY A 75 5.09 8.16 0.25
N PHE A 76 4.51 8.38 -0.93
CA PHE A 76 5.07 9.33 -1.90
C PHE A 76 5.03 10.78 -1.42
N SER A 77 4.03 11.17 -0.61
CA SER A 77 4.03 12.51 -0.02
C SER A 77 5.24 12.75 0.86
N ALA A 78 5.61 11.76 1.69
CA ALA A 78 6.79 11.86 2.53
C ALA A 78 8.08 11.89 1.70
N LEU A 79 8.19 11.03 0.68
CA LEU A 79 9.39 10.94 -0.17
C LEU A 79 9.59 12.17 -1.09
N LEU A 80 8.49 12.79 -1.54
CA LEU A 80 8.54 13.93 -2.48
C LEU A 80 8.37 15.29 -1.78
N GLY A 81 8.27 15.34 -0.46
CA GLY A 81 8.02 16.58 0.28
C GLY A 81 6.69 17.26 -0.09
N SER A 82 5.64 16.46 -0.34
CA SER A 82 4.31 16.97 -0.67
C SER A 82 3.60 17.54 0.55
N THR A 83 2.98 18.71 0.39
CA THR A 83 2.14 19.37 1.41
C THR A 83 0.89 19.93 0.75
N PRO A 84 -0.14 20.36 1.51
CA PRO A 84 -1.31 21.02 0.94
C PRO A 84 -0.99 22.25 0.08
N LEU A 85 0.13 22.93 0.36
CA LEU A 85 0.55 24.15 -0.34
C LEU A 85 1.53 23.87 -1.50
N ALA A 86 2.08 22.65 -1.59
CA ALA A 86 3.06 22.29 -2.61
C ALA A 86 2.37 21.88 -3.92
N SER A 87 1.89 22.85 -4.70
CA SER A 87 1.07 22.64 -5.91
C SER A 87 1.51 21.46 -6.80
N LYS A 88 2.77 21.43 -7.23
CA LYS A 88 3.29 20.39 -8.15
C LYS A 88 3.31 19.00 -7.51
N THR A 89 3.85 18.87 -6.30
CA THR A 89 3.98 17.58 -5.61
C THR A 89 2.64 17.08 -5.09
N ARG A 90 1.76 17.96 -4.62
CA ARG A 90 0.37 17.65 -4.28
C ARG A 90 -0.39 17.07 -5.47
N ALA A 91 -0.38 17.77 -6.62
CA ALA A 91 -1.07 17.30 -7.81
C ALA A 91 -0.52 15.96 -8.30
N ARG A 92 0.81 15.76 -8.18
CA ARG A 92 1.47 14.49 -8.52
C ARG A 92 1.03 13.36 -7.59
N VAL A 93 1.01 13.57 -6.28
CA VAL A 93 0.55 12.55 -5.31
C VAL A 93 -0.91 12.17 -5.57
N ASN A 94 -1.80 13.14 -5.83
CA ASN A 94 -3.20 12.84 -6.15
C ASN A 94 -3.33 11.97 -7.41
N ARG A 95 -2.53 12.25 -8.44
CA ARG A 95 -2.49 11.42 -9.66
C ARG A 95 -1.98 10.00 -9.38
N ILE A 96 -0.95 9.85 -8.53
CA ILE A 96 -0.45 8.54 -8.10
C ILE A 96 -1.56 7.75 -7.39
N VAL A 97 -2.28 8.38 -6.46
CA VAL A 97 -3.39 7.72 -5.76
C VAL A 97 -4.48 7.28 -6.74
N ALA A 98 -4.85 8.14 -7.70
CA ALA A 98 -5.81 7.80 -8.73
C ALA A 98 -5.35 6.61 -9.60
N GLU A 99 -4.08 6.56 -9.99
CA GLU A 99 -3.50 5.46 -10.76
C GLU A 99 -3.52 4.13 -10.00
N VAL A 100 -3.21 4.15 -8.69
CA VAL A 100 -3.31 2.94 -7.85
C VAL A 100 -4.77 2.52 -7.64
N LEU A 101 -5.69 3.47 -7.43
CA LEU A 101 -7.12 3.18 -7.33
C LEU A 101 -7.65 2.55 -8.62
N GLN A 102 -7.24 3.06 -9.78
CA GLN A 102 -7.60 2.49 -11.07
C GLN A 102 -7.15 1.03 -11.16
N LYS A 103 -5.91 0.72 -10.75
CA LYS A 103 -5.39 -0.65 -10.76
C LYS A 103 -6.17 -1.59 -9.84
N ILE A 104 -6.55 -1.11 -8.66
CA ILE A 104 -7.39 -1.84 -7.72
C ILE A 104 -8.78 -2.10 -8.32
N ALA A 105 -9.37 -1.09 -8.97
CA ALA A 105 -10.71 -1.13 -9.55
C ALA A 105 -10.82 -1.98 -10.83
N GLU A 106 -9.71 -2.43 -11.43
CA GLU A 106 -9.73 -3.39 -12.55
C GLU A 106 -10.38 -4.73 -12.19
N ARG A 107 -10.61 -5.00 -10.90
CA ARG A 107 -11.19 -6.25 -10.41
C ARG A 107 -12.53 -5.98 -9.74
N ASP A 108 -13.56 -6.64 -10.25
CA ASP A 108 -14.84 -6.73 -9.57
C ASP A 108 -14.72 -7.70 -8.38
N ALA A 109 -14.47 -7.15 -7.19
CA ALA A 109 -14.16 -7.94 -6.01
C ALA A 109 -14.55 -7.24 -4.70
N PRO A 110 -15.15 -7.96 -3.73
CA PRO A 110 -15.32 -7.47 -2.37
C PRO A 110 -13.98 -7.17 -1.66
N ARG A 111 -14.05 -6.47 -0.52
CA ARG A 111 -12.90 -6.05 0.29
C ARG A 111 -11.88 -7.17 0.50
N CYS A 112 -10.60 -6.88 0.19
CA CYS A 112 -9.48 -7.72 0.62
C CYS A 112 -8.21 -6.89 0.87
N CYS A 113 -7.97 -6.47 2.11
CA CYS A 113 -6.83 -5.61 2.46
C CYS A 113 -5.45 -6.20 2.07
N GLN A 114 -5.29 -7.54 2.08
CA GLN A 114 -4.07 -8.18 1.55
C GLN A 114 -3.91 -7.96 0.05
N ARG A 115 -4.96 -8.24 -0.74
CA ARG A 115 -4.91 -8.08 -2.19
C ARG A 115 -4.62 -6.62 -2.54
N GLU A 116 -5.33 -5.69 -1.90
CA GLU A 116 -5.15 -4.27 -2.21
C GLU A 116 -3.79 -3.74 -1.77
N SER A 117 -3.27 -4.16 -0.61
CA SER A 117 -1.91 -3.79 -0.20
C SER A 117 -0.86 -4.35 -1.15
N TYR A 118 -1.03 -5.59 -1.62
CA TYR A 118 -0.12 -6.19 -2.60
C TYR A 118 -0.13 -5.42 -3.92
N ILE A 119 -1.31 -5.18 -4.50
CA ILE A 119 -1.46 -4.42 -5.75
C ILE A 119 -0.87 -3.02 -5.58
N ALA A 120 -1.22 -2.32 -4.50
CA ALA A 120 -0.73 -0.98 -4.22
C ALA A 120 0.80 -0.91 -4.13
N LEU A 121 1.44 -1.87 -3.46
CA LEU A 121 2.91 -1.93 -3.37
C LEU A 121 3.56 -2.28 -4.73
N LYS A 122 2.96 -3.14 -5.54
CA LYS A 122 3.44 -3.43 -6.91
C LYS A 122 3.36 -2.19 -7.80
N GLU A 123 2.26 -1.44 -7.72
CA GLU A 123 2.14 -0.17 -8.45
C GLU A 123 3.10 0.90 -7.92
N ALA A 124 3.32 0.98 -6.60
CA ALA A 124 4.31 1.88 -6.03
C ALA A 124 5.73 1.59 -6.54
N GLU A 125 6.12 0.31 -6.69
CA GLU A 125 7.37 -0.07 -7.35
C GLU A 125 7.41 0.46 -8.79
N ARG A 126 6.38 0.22 -9.60
CA ARG A 126 6.33 0.67 -11.00
C ARG A 126 6.46 2.19 -11.10
N ILE A 127 5.65 2.92 -10.34
CA ILE A 127 5.60 4.39 -10.33
C ILE A 127 6.92 5.00 -9.86
N SER A 128 7.56 4.39 -8.86
CA SER A 128 8.82 4.91 -8.30
C SER A 128 9.98 4.97 -9.29
N ARG A 129 9.99 4.12 -10.33
CA ARG A 129 11.08 4.04 -11.33
C ARG A 129 11.28 5.33 -12.12
N GLY A 130 10.21 6.12 -12.30
CA GLY A 130 10.27 7.40 -13.00
C GLY A 130 10.30 8.62 -12.07
N LEU A 131 10.35 8.42 -10.75
CA LEU A 131 10.18 9.49 -9.77
C LEU A 131 11.30 9.58 -8.74
N LEU A 132 11.84 8.43 -8.33
CA LEU A 132 12.86 8.36 -7.29
C LEU A 132 14.21 8.00 -7.93
N ASP A 133 15.26 8.62 -7.42
CA ASP A 133 16.66 8.23 -7.67
C ASP A 133 16.94 6.77 -7.26
N ARG A 134 16.25 6.29 -6.23
CA ARG A 134 16.28 4.92 -5.74
C ARG A 134 14.87 4.30 -5.84
N PRO A 135 14.52 3.65 -6.96
CA PRO A 135 13.20 3.04 -7.13
C PRO A 135 12.90 2.01 -6.06
N LEU A 136 11.66 2.01 -5.57
CA LEU A 136 11.17 1.03 -4.60
C LEU A 136 11.15 -0.37 -5.21
N VAL A 137 11.31 -1.40 -4.35
CA VAL A 137 11.43 -2.79 -4.79
C VAL A 137 10.33 -3.67 -4.18
N ALA A 138 9.57 -4.34 -5.03
CA ALA A 138 8.46 -5.25 -4.67
C ALA A 138 8.54 -6.58 -5.43
N ARG A 139 9.75 -7.14 -5.55
CA ARG A 139 10.06 -8.31 -6.39
C ARG A 139 9.42 -9.62 -5.95
N GLU A 140 9.21 -9.83 -4.66
CA GLU A 140 8.61 -11.08 -4.18
C GLU A 140 7.13 -11.22 -4.55
N SER A 141 6.67 -12.46 -4.67
CA SER A 141 5.27 -12.81 -4.81
C SER A 141 4.68 -13.26 -3.46
N ILE A 142 3.35 -13.28 -3.39
CA ILE A 142 2.61 -13.81 -2.23
C ILE A 142 1.69 -14.92 -2.73
N LEU A 143 1.78 -16.09 -2.09
CA LEU A 143 0.71 -17.09 -2.11
C LEU A 143 -0.22 -16.83 -0.91
N CYS A 144 -1.51 -16.68 -1.18
CA CYS A 144 -2.48 -16.29 -0.15
C CYS A 144 -2.80 -17.45 0.80
N ALA A 145 -2.44 -17.30 2.08
CA ALA A 145 -2.83 -18.22 3.14
C ALA A 145 -4.17 -17.87 3.81
N GLN A 146 -4.74 -16.69 3.54
CA GLN A 146 -5.98 -16.24 4.19
C GLN A 146 -7.26 -16.48 3.36
N SER A 147 -7.16 -17.17 2.21
CA SER A 147 -8.29 -17.39 1.31
C SER A 147 -9.43 -18.17 1.97
N GLY A 148 -9.11 -19.13 2.85
CA GLY A 148 -10.11 -19.87 3.63
C GLY A 148 -10.69 -19.12 4.84
N LEU A 149 -10.03 -18.04 5.27
CA LEU A 149 -10.47 -17.21 6.40
C LEU A 149 -11.34 -16.02 5.96
N ASN A 150 -11.14 -15.53 4.73
CA ASN A 150 -11.88 -14.41 4.16
C ASN A 150 -13.18 -14.92 3.52
N LYS A 151 -14.33 -14.65 4.16
CA LYS A 151 -15.66 -15.06 3.66
C LYS A 151 -15.99 -14.44 2.31
N GLU A 152 -15.45 -13.26 2.02
CA GLU A 152 -15.67 -12.52 0.79
C GLU A 152 -14.59 -12.81 -0.28
N CYS A 153 -13.82 -13.90 -0.14
CA CYS A 153 -12.75 -14.25 -1.07
C CYS A 153 -13.28 -14.65 -2.45
N ILE A 154 -12.76 -14.00 -3.50
CA ILE A 154 -13.06 -14.32 -4.92
C ILE A 154 -12.29 -15.53 -5.47
N LYS A 155 -11.57 -16.26 -4.61
CA LYS A 155 -10.81 -17.49 -4.93
C LYS A 155 -9.97 -17.35 -6.20
N GLY A 156 -10.16 -18.23 -7.19
CA GLY A 156 -9.35 -18.31 -8.42
C GLY A 156 -9.28 -17.03 -9.25
N ALA A 157 -10.21 -16.09 -9.07
CA ALA A 157 -10.14 -14.77 -9.72
C ALA A 157 -9.11 -13.81 -9.06
N CYS A 158 -8.60 -14.15 -7.87
CA CYS A 158 -7.60 -13.36 -7.17
C CYS A 158 -6.18 -13.68 -7.68
N PRO A 159 -5.34 -12.67 -7.97
CA PRO A 159 -3.96 -12.89 -8.41
C PRO A 159 -3.08 -13.55 -7.35
N LEU A 160 -3.52 -13.57 -6.09
CA LEU A 160 -2.81 -14.19 -4.97
C LEU A 160 -3.33 -15.59 -4.63
N TYR A 161 -4.38 -16.07 -5.31
CA TYR A 161 -4.93 -17.38 -5.00
C TYR A 161 -3.91 -18.48 -5.35
N PRO A 162 -3.62 -19.42 -4.43
CA PRO A 162 -2.77 -20.56 -4.75
C PRO A 162 -3.37 -21.31 -5.93
N ARG A 163 -2.67 -21.35 -7.07
CA ARG A 163 -3.00 -22.27 -8.15
C ARG A 163 -2.44 -23.63 -7.73
N GLN A 164 -3.30 -24.65 -7.77
CA GLN A 164 -2.85 -26.04 -7.69
C GLN A 164 -2.02 -26.37 -8.93
#